data_AF-A0ABD5SQW1-F1
#
_entry.id   AF-A0ABD5SQW1-F1
#
_cell.length_a   1.000
_cell.length_b   1.000
_cell.length_c   1.000
_cell.angle_alpha   90.00
_cell.angle_beta   90.00
_cell.angle_gamma   90.00
#
_symmetry.space_group_name_H-M   'P 1'
#
loop_
_entity.id
_entity.type
_entity.pdbx_description
1 polymer ?
#
loop_
_entity_poly.entity_id
_entity_poly.type
_entity_poly.pdbx_seq_one_letter_code
_entity_poly.pdbx_strand_id
1 'polypeptide(L)' 'MFGTSGIRGRVGDEVTAALALSVGRAVASEGYERVVVGRDV' A
#
# COMPACT_ATOMS: atom_id res chain seq x y z
N MET A 1 -1.73 3.80 10.84
CA MET A 1 -0.86 4.35 9.79
C MET A 1 0.44 3.52 9.70
N PHE A 2 1.55 4.00 9.10
CA PHE A 2 2.81 3.22 8.91
C PHE A 2 3.38 2.67 10.23
N GLY A 3 3.61 1.36 10.29
CA GLY A 3 4.22 0.68 11.42
C GLY A 3 5.03 -0.55 11.00
N THR A 4 5.58 -1.26 11.99
CA THR A 4 6.46 -2.44 11.75
C THR A 4 5.77 -3.57 11.01
N SER A 5 4.45 -3.68 11.12
CA SER A 5 3.63 -4.69 10.42
C SER A 5 2.86 -4.11 9.23
N GLY A 6 3.31 -3.00 8.65
CA GLY A 6 2.72 -2.39 7.45
C GLY A 6 1.89 -1.13 7.71
N ILE A 7 1.13 -0.72 6.70
CA ILE A 7 0.29 0.48 6.71
C ILE A 7 -1.14 0.07 7.07
N ARG A 8 -1.64 0.50 8.22
CA ARG A 8 -2.98 0.14 8.72
C ARG A 8 -3.80 1.39 9.03
N GLY A 9 -5.11 1.30 9.07
CA GLY A 9 -5.98 2.43 9.40
C GLY A 9 -7.38 2.18 8.87
N ARG A 10 -8.31 3.09 9.18
CA ARG A 10 -9.69 2.95 8.70
C ARG A 10 -9.78 3.21 7.19
N VAL A 11 -10.42 2.30 6.45
CA VAL A 11 -10.68 2.47 5.02
C VAL A 11 -11.63 3.64 4.79
N GLY A 12 -11.31 4.50 3.82
CA GLY A 12 -12.10 5.68 3.47
C GLY A 12 -11.78 6.93 4.31
N ASP A 13 -10.92 6.80 5.32
CA ASP A 13 -10.46 7.91 6.16
C ASP A 13 -8.93 7.98 6.12
N GLU A 14 -8.24 7.19 6.95
CA GLU A 14 -6.77 7.12 6.96
C GLU A 14 -6.21 6.31 5.78
N VAL A 15 -6.90 5.23 5.40
CA VAL A 15 -6.53 4.37 4.28
C VAL A 15 -7.45 4.68 3.11
N THR A 16 -6.95 5.51 2.19
CA THR A 16 -7.69 5.95 1.00
C THR A 16 -7.21 5.24 -0.26
N ALA A 17 -8.02 5.28 -1.32
CA ALA A 17 -7.61 4.79 -2.63
C ALA A 17 -6.38 5.56 -3.17
N ALA A 18 -6.31 6.87 -2.90
CA ALA A 18 -5.15 7.69 -3.26
C ALA A 18 -3.88 7.23 -2.52
N LEU A 19 -3.98 6.90 -1.23
CA LEU A 19 -2.87 6.33 -0.49
C LEU A 19 -2.45 4.99 -1.08
N ALA A 20 -3.38 4.09 -1.38
CA ALA A 20 -3.08 2.80 -1.98
C ALA A 20 -2.31 2.92 -3.31
N LEU A 21 -2.71 3.87 -4.17
CA LEU A 21 -2.01 4.17 -5.42
C LEU A 21 -0.58 4.69 -5.17
N SER A 22 -0.42 5.62 -4.23
CA SER A 22 0.89 6.16 -3.87
C SER A 22 1.82 5.08 -3.31
N VAL A 23 1.31 4.17 -2.48
CA VAL A 23 2.08 3.03 -1.96
C VAL A 23 2.51 2.10 -3.09
N GLY A 24 1.62 1.77 -4.03
CA GLY A 24 1.97 0.94 -5.19
C GLY A 24 3.11 1.54 -6.03
N ARG A 25 3.08 2.86 -6.25
CA ARG A 25 4.16 3.59 -6.94
C ARG A 25 5.46 3.58 -6.15
N ALA A 26 5.39 3.79 -4.83
CA ALA A 26 6.56 3.76 -3.96
C ALA A 26 7.22 2.37 -3.91
N VAL A 27 6.43 1.30 -3.93
CA VAL A 27 6.99 -0.06 -4.05
C VAL A 27 7.72 -0.21 -5.38
N ALA A 28 7.12 0.18 -6.50
CA ALA A 28 7.76 0.07 -7.81
C ALA A 28 9.03 0.94 -7.95
N SER A 29 9.13 2.08 -7.25
CA SER A 29 10.30 2.96 -7.35
C SER A 29 11.59 2.35 -6.80
N GLU A 30 11.52 1.28 -6.01
CA GLU A 30 12.68 0.54 -5.51
C GLU A 30 13.26 -0.46 -6.54
N GLY A 31 12.91 -0.31 -7.82
CA GLY A 31 13.50 -1.09 -8.92
C GLY A 31 12.86 -2.47 -9.15
N TYR A 32 11.69 -2.74 -8.57
CA TYR A 32 10.97 -3.98 -8.81
C TYR A 32 10.26 -3.98 -10.17
N GLU A 33 10.66 -4.88 -11.07
CA GLU A 33 10.02 -5.03 -12.39
C GLU A 33 8.67 -5.78 -12.34
N ARG A 34 8.47 -6.63 -11.33
CA ARG A 34 7.24 -7.38 -11.12
C ARG A 34 6.91 -7.44 -9.64
N VAL A 35 5.65 -7.20 -9.30
CA VAL A 35 5.14 -7.22 -7.93
C VAL A 35 3.91 -8.13 -7.85
N VAL A 36 3.92 -9.06 -6.91
CA VAL A 36 2.77 -9.93 -6.62
C VAL A 36 1.86 -9.21 -5.61
N VAL A 37 0.56 -9.21 -5.89
CA VAL A 37 -0.45 -8.57 -5.03
C VAL A 37 -1.42 -9.62 -4.51
N GLY A 38 -1.68 -9.59 -3.21
CA GLY A 38 -2.71 -10.39 -2.56
C GLY A 38 -3.66 -9.49 -1.76
N ARG A 39 -4.87 -9.97 -1.52
CA ARG A 39 -5.84 -9.34 -0.62
C ARG A 39 -6.54 -10.41 0.22
N ASP A 40 -7.00 -10.01 1.39
CA ASP A 40 -7.94 -10.78 2.19
C ASP A 40 -9.40 -10.61 1.67
N VAL A 41 -10.34 -11.26 2.39
CA VAL A 41 -11.77 -11.32 2.05
C VAL A 41 -12.58 -10.19 2.69
#